data_AF-A0A6A4VAU5-F1
#
_entry.id   AF-A0A6A4VAU5-F1
#
_cell.length_a   1.000
_cell.length_b   1.000
_cell.length_c   1.000
_cell.angle_alpha   90.00
_cell.angle_beta   90.00
_cell.angle_gamma   90.00
#
_symmetry.space_group_name_H-M   'P 1'
#
loop_
_entity.id
_entity.type
_entity.pdbx_description
1 polymer ?
#
loop_
_entity_poly.entity_id
_entity_poly.type
_entity_poly.pdbx_seq_one_letter_code
_entity_poly.pdbx_strand_id
1 'polypeptide(L)'
;MKASRLGTEFREYILLENLTHKYQYPCVLDLKMGTRQYADDDSAAKQQRKKAKVYQVNLSRFICRNKYYGRKLTVDGFKQALCQFIHNGTTLRTDLLPAMIARLSELRSVLQRQHSFRFFTSSLLVIYDGQEAMHDQPERSARGDVDVRMIDFAHATHQNFDDPVQHSGPDQGFIFGVESLISMLKTVLQEYG
;
A
#
# COMPACT_ATOMS: atom_id res chain seq x y z
N MET A 1 -17.39 50.43 -18.18
CA MET A 1 -17.00 49.04 -18.48
C MET A 1 -15.73 48.69 -17.70
N LYS A 2 -15.83 47.89 -16.64
CA LYS A 2 -14.66 47.26 -15.99
C LYS A 2 -14.86 45.76 -16.17
N ALA A 3 -14.04 45.15 -17.03
CA ALA A 3 -14.01 43.71 -17.20
C ALA A 3 -13.31 43.08 -15.98
N SER A 4 -14.07 42.39 -15.14
CA SER A 4 -13.58 41.46 -14.14
C SER A 4 -12.87 40.32 -14.86
N ARG A 5 -11.55 40.24 -14.73
CA ARG A 5 -10.77 39.06 -15.15
C ARG A 5 -11.22 37.90 -14.27
N LEU A 6 -11.79 36.85 -14.87
CA LEU A 6 -11.93 35.55 -14.21
C LEU A 6 -10.52 35.11 -13.79
N GLY A 7 -10.31 34.97 -12.48
CA GLY A 7 -9.06 34.44 -11.94
C GLY A 7 -8.92 32.99 -12.37
N THR A 8 -7.96 32.71 -13.25
CA THR A 8 -7.52 31.35 -13.55
C THR A 8 -6.81 30.82 -12.31
N GLU A 9 -7.43 29.90 -11.57
CA GLU A 9 -6.73 29.14 -10.52
C GLU A 9 -5.67 28.26 -11.18
N PHE A 10 -4.40 28.57 -10.96
CA PHE A 10 -3.31 27.67 -11.30
C PHE A 10 -3.31 26.50 -10.30
N ARG A 11 -3.35 25.28 -10.82
CA ARG A 11 -3.22 24.06 -10.04
C ARG A 11 -1.92 23.38 -10.40
N GLU A 12 -1.10 23.10 -9.40
CA GLU A 12 0.14 22.36 -9.55
C GLU A 12 -0.13 20.86 -9.43
N TYR A 13 0.53 20.07 -10.26
CA TYR A 13 0.39 18.62 -10.30
C TYR A 13 1.76 17.97 -10.39
N ILE A 14 1.91 16.84 -9.70
CA ILE A 14 3.07 15.95 -9.87
C ILE A 14 2.65 14.81 -10.78
N LEU A 15 3.33 14.66 -11.92
CA LEU A 15 3.14 13.51 -12.80
C LEU A 15 3.89 12.30 -12.24
N LEU A 16 3.17 11.24 -11.92
CA LEU A 16 3.71 10.01 -11.35
C LEU A 16 3.43 8.81 -12.27
N GLU A 17 4.25 7.78 -12.14
CA GLU A 17 4.05 6.50 -12.81
C GLU A 17 2.69 5.87 -12.43
N ASN A 18 1.98 5.30 -13.41
CA ASN A 18 0.82 4.46 -13.12
C ASN A 18 1.26 3.05 -12.74
N LEU A 19 1.35 2.77 -11.44
CA LEU A 19 1.78 1.47 -10.91
C LEU A 19 0.88 0.29 -11.30
N THR A 20 -0.37 0.55 -11.73
CA THR A 20 -1.33 -0.51 -12.05
C THR A 20 -1.39 -0.89 -13.52
N HIS A 21 -0.68 -0.17 -14.40
CA HIS A 21 -0.85 -0.28 -15.86
C HIS A 21 -0.49 -1.66 -16.44
N LYS A 22 0.43 -2.39 -15.81
CA LYS A 22 0.92 -3.70 -16.28
C LYS A 22 0.01 -4.87 -15.89
N TYR A 23 -0.92 -4.66 -14.97
CA TYR A 23 -1.81 -5.69 -14.42
C TYR A 23 -3.14 -5.72 -15.16
N GLN A 24 -3.63 -6.92 -15.45
CA GLN A 24 -4.96 -7.09 -16.06
C GLN A 24 -6.06 -6.85 -15.02
N TYR A 25 -5.92 -7.43 -13.83
CA TYR A 25 -6.86 -7.27 -12.73
C TYR A 25 -6.14 -6.84 -11.46
N PRO A 26 -5.68 -5.57 -11.37
CA PRO A 26 -4.87 -5.10 -10.25
C PRO A 26 -5.62 -5.23 -8.92
N CYS A 27 -5.13 -6.12 -8.07
CA CYS A 27 -5.47 -6.22 -6.67
C CYS A 27 -4.56 -5.28 -5.89
N VAL A 28 -5.12 -4.37 -5.10
CA VAL A 28 -4.40 -3.27 -4.46
C VAL A 28 -4.77 -3.21 -2.98
N LEU A 29 -3.77 -3.13 -2.11
CA LEU A 29 -3.90 -2.89 -0.67
C LEU A 29 -3.07 -1.66 -0.28
N ASP A 30 -3.72 -0.68 0.33
CA ASP A 30 -3.14 0.55 0.89
C ASP A 30 -3.17 0.43 2.42
N LEU A 31 -1.98 0.33 3.01
CA LEU A 31 -1.76 0.28 4.45
C LEU A 31 -1.13 1.59 4.91
N LYS A 32 -1.85 2.37 5.72
CA LYS A 32 -1.22 3.49 6.45
C LYS A 32 -0.17 2.94 7.39
N MET A 33 1.03 3.51 7.35
CA MET A 33 2.17 3.06 8.16
C MET A 33 2.46 4.03 9.31
N GLY A 34 3.18 3.52 10.31
CA GLY A 34 3.56 4.27 11.50
C GLY A 34 2.56 4.21 12.65
N THR A 35 3.02 4.60 13.83
CA THR A 35 2.27 4.56 15.10
C THR A 35 1.66 5.91 15.49
N ARG A 36 1.98 6.97 14.74
CA ARG A 36 1.46 8.33 14.95
C ARG A 36 0.52 8.69 13.81
N GLN A 37 -0.71 9.04 14.16
CA GLN A 37 -1.69 9.57 13.23
C GLN A 37 -1.99 11.02 13.64
N TYR A 38 -1.70 11.97 12.75
CA TYR A 38 -2.27 13.31 12.85
C TYR A 38 -3.76 13.22 12.54
N ALA A 39 -4.58 13.97 13.27
CA ALA A 39 -6.04 13.86 13.21
C ALA A 39 -6.54 13.95 11.76
N ASP A 40 -7.27 12.92 11.33
CA ASP A 40 -7.87 12.86 9.99
C ASP A 40 -8.99 13.90 9.91
N ASP A 41 -8.76 15.03 9.23
CA ASP A 41 -9.85 15.91 8.83
C ASP A 41 -10.72 15.18 7.78
N ASP A 42 -11.99 14.88 8.11
CA ASP A 42 -12.81 13.87 7.42
C ASP A 42 -13.69 14.47 6.33
N SER A 43 -13.08 14.83 5.19
CA SER A 43 -13.82 15.32 4.02
C SER A 43 -14.54 14.19 3.26
N ALA A 44 -15.65 14.51 2.59
CA ALA A 44 -16.43 13.55 1.79
C ALA A 44 -15.60 12.80 0.73
N ALA A 45 -14.59 13.46 0.14
CA ALA A 45 -13.66 12.83 -0.81
C ALA A 45 -12.80 11.71 -0.17
N LYS A 46 -12.47 11.81 1.13
CA LYS A 46 -11.74 10.76 1.86
C LYS A 46 -12.62 9.55 2.19
N GLN A 47 -13.94 9.66 2.17
CA GLN A 47 -14.86 8.54 2.44
C GLN A 47 -14.87 7.51 1.29
N GLN A 48 -14.61 7.96 0.06
CA GLN A 48 -14.58 7.10 -1.14
C GLN A 48 -13.22 6.43 -1.38
N ARG A 49 -12.17 6.75 -0.61
CA ARG A 49 -10.86 6.11 -0.73
C ARG A 49 -10.96 4.63 -0.35
N LYS A 50 -10.80 3.77 -1.36
CA LYS A 50 -10.69 2.31 -1.20
C LYS A 50 -9.31 1.99 -0.62
N LYS A 51 -9.29 1.22 0.46
CA LYS A 51 -8.06 0.75 1.13
C LYS A 51 -7.66 -0.65 0.68
N ALA A 52 -8.61 -1.47 0.25
CA ALA A 52 -8.31 -2.70 -0.46
C ALA A 52 -9.26 -2.86 -1.66
N LYS A 53 -8.75 -3.38 -2.77
CA LYS A 53 -9.49 -3.75 -3.97
C LYS A 53 -8.95 -5.10 -4.43
N VAL A 54 -9.79 -6.13 -4.49
CA VAL A 54 -9.37 -7.51 -4.81
C VAL A 54 -10.29 -8.07 -5.87
N TYR A 55 -9.72 -8.60 -6.94
CA TYR A 55 -10.48 -9.28 -7.98
C TYR A 55 -10.89 -10.67 -7.51
N GLN A 56 -12.18 -11.00 -7.68
CA GLN A 56 -12.72 -12.33 -7.42
C GLN A 56 -13.03 -12.99 -8.76
N VAL A 57 -12.25 -14.00 -9.13
CA VAL A 57 -12.33 -14.73 -10.41
C VAL A 57 -13.69 -15.39 -10.57
N ASN A 58 -14.14 -16.13 -9.54
CA ASN A 58 -15.44 -16.81 -9.53
C ASN A 58 -16.65 -15.87 -9.70
N LEU A 59 -16.52 -14.60 -9.30
CA LEU A 59 -17.58 -13.59 -9.40
C LEU A 59 -17.33 -12.60 -10.55
N SER A 60 -16.19 -12.68 -11.23
CA SER A 60 -15.74 -11.73 -12.26
C SER A 60 -15.90 -10.26 -11.84
N ARG A 61 -15.59 -9.93 -10.58
CA ARG A 61 -15.76 -8.58 -10.03
C ARG A 61 -14.75 -8.25 -8.95
N PHE A 62 -14.57 -6.95 -8.70
CA PHE A 62 -13.76 -6.47 -7.58
C PHE A 62 -14.58 -6.35 -6.29
N ILE A 63 -14.05 -6.89 -5.19
CA ILE A 63 -14.48 -6.57 -3.83
C ILE A 63 -13.61 -5.42 -3.31
N CYS A 64 -14.24 -4.41 -2.73
CA CYS A 64 -13.55 -3.23 -2.21
C CYS A 64 -13.80 -3.09 -0.71
N ARG A 65 -12.75 -2.74 0.05
CA ARG A 65 -12.84 -2.36 1.46
C ARG A 65 -12.38 -0.92 1.63
N ASN A 66 -13.06 -0.18 2.50
CA ASN A 66 -12.75 1.22 2.80
C ASN A 66 -12.00 1.34 4.15
N LYS A 67 -11.65 2.57 4.52
CA LYS A 67 -10.96 2.85 5.79
C LYS A 67 -11.73 2.41 7.04
N TYR A 68 -13.07 2.44 7.02
CA TYR A 68 -13.89 2.08 8.17
C TYR A 68 -13.87 0.58 8.45
N TYR A 69 -13.74 -0.24 7.40
CA TYR A 69 -13.44 -1.65 7.55
C TYR A 69 -12.09 -1.83 8.26
N GLY A 70 -11.03 -1.19 7.77
CA GLY A 70 -9.68 -1.29 8.35
C GLY A 70 -9.59 -0.83 9.82
N ARG A 71 -10.24 0.27 10.19
CA ARG A 71 -10.22 0.82 11.57
C ARG A 71 -10.84 -0.11 12.62
N LYS A 72 -11.66 -1.07 12.21
CA LYS A 72 -12.33 -2.02 13.11
C LYS A 72 -11.56 -3.33 13.30
N LEU A 73 -10.45 -3.52 12.58
CA LEU A 73 -9.71 -4.78 12.60
C LEU A 73 -8.90 -4.90 13.90
N THR A 74 -9.02 -6.05 14.54
CA THR A 74 -8.07 -6.53 15.56
C THR A 74 -6.84 -7.12 14.88
N VAL A 75 -5.84 -7.59 15.64
CA VAL A 75 -4.68 -8.31 15.08
C VAL A 75 -5.14 -9.53 14.27
N ASP A 76 -6.01 -10.37 14.84
CA ASP A 76 -6.56 -11.53 14.14
C ASP A 76 -7.44 -11.13 12.96
N GLY A 77 -8.25 -10.07 13.13
CA GLY A 77 -9.07 -9.52 12.05
C GLY A 77 -8.22 -9.02 10.88
N PHE A 78 -7.04 -8.45 11.17
CA PHE A 78 -6.11 -8.01 10.14
C PHE A 78 -5.45 -9.17 9.43
N LYS A 79 -5.05 -10.25 10.14
CA LYS A 79 -4.60 -11.50 9.51
C LYS A 79 -5.66 -12.06 8.56
N GLN A 80 -6.92 -12.13 8.99
CA GLN A 80 -8.03 -12.56 8.14
C GLN A 80 -8.22 -11.64 6.94
N ALA A 81 -8.09 -10.33 7.12
CA ALA A 81 -8.16 -9.35 6.03
C ALA A 81 -7.01 -9.52 5.02
N LEU A 82 -5.81 -9.89 5.46
CA LEU A 82 -4.69 -10.24 4.57
C LEU A 82 -4.99 -11.52 3.78
N CYS A 83 -5.53 -12.56 4.42
CA CYS A 83 -5.98 -13.76 3.70
C CYS A 83 -7.05 -13.42 2.66
N GLN A 84 -8.05 -12.59 3.03
CA GLN A 84 -9.05 -12.11 2.08
C GLN A 84 -8.45 -11.26 0.96
N PHE A 85 -7.38 -10.50 1.25
CA PHE A 85 -6.68 -9.70 0.26
C PHE A 85 -6.04 -10.56 -0.82
N ILE A 86 -5.42 -11.69 -0.45
CA ILE A 86 -4.74 -12.59 -1.39
C ILE A 86 -5.65 -13.74 -1.89
N HIS A 87 -6.92 -13.78 -1.50
CA HIS A 87 -7.87 -14.80 -1.97
C HIS A 87 -8.59 -14.33 -3.23
N ASN A 88 -8.45 -15.06 -4.33
CA ASN A 88 -9.04 -14.67 -5.63
C ASN A 88 -10.48 -15.17 -5.84
N GLY A 89 -11.10 -15.72 -4.80
CA GLY A 89 -12.46 -16.27 -4.82
C GLY A 89 -12.52 -17.77 -5.12
N THR A 90 -11.44 -18.33 -5.64
CA THR A 90 -11.29 -19.78 -5.89
C THR A 90 -10.20 -20.38 -5.01
N THR A 91 -9.07 -19.69 -4.87
CA THR A 91 -7.92 -20.14 -4.07
C THR A 91 -7.29 -18.98 -3.30
N LEU A 92 -6.58 -19.33 -2.23
CA LEU A 92 -5.67 -18.44 -1.54
C LEU A 92 -4.35 -18.39 -2.33
N ARG A 93 -3.98 -17.23 -2.87
CA ARG A 93 -2.79 -17.05 -3.72
C ARG A 93 -1.50 -16.99 -2.90
N THR A 94 -1.18 -18.09 -2.22
CA THR A 94 0.04 -18.22 -1.40
C THR A 94 1.33 -18.16 -2.23
N ASP A 95 1.24 -18.40 -3.54
CA ASP A 95 2.30 -18.20 -4.54
C ASP A 95 2.86 -16.76 -4.55
N LEU A 96 2.06 -15.77 -4.12
CA LEU A 96 2.45 -14.37 -4.07
C LEU A 96 3.28 -14.02 -2.82
N LEU A 97 3.16 -14.81 -1.75
CA LEU A 97 3.73 -14.46 -0.44
C LEU A 97 5.26 -14.38 -0.45
N PRO A 98 6.01 -15.29 -1.09
CA PRO A 98 7.47 -15.15 -1.17
C PRO A 98 7.91 -13.84 -1.83
N ALA A 99 7.26 -13.44 -2.93
CA ALA A 99 7.56 -12.20 -3.64
C ALA A 99 7.21 -10.96 -2.80
N MET A 100 6.05 -10.94 -2.14
CA MET A 100 5.67 -9.88 -1.20
C MET A 100 6.68 -9.72 -0.07
N ILE A 101 7.07 -10.83 0.57
CA ILE A 101 8.03 -10.84 1.68
C ILE A 101 9.40 -10.35 1.22
N ALA A 102 9.87 -10.76 0.05
CA ALA A 102 11.15 -10.31 -0.51
C ALA A 102 11.16 -8.79 -0.74
N ARG A 103 10.13 -8.23 -1.39
CA ARG A 103 10.02 -6.79 -1.64
C ARG A 103 9.92 -5.97 -0.36
N LEU A 104 9.15 -6.44 0.63
CA LEU A 104 9.07 -5.79 1.93
C LEU A 104 10.42 -5.81 2.67
N SER A 105 11.18 -6.89 2.54
CA SER A 105 12.51 -7.02 3.15
C SER A 105 13.51 -6.07 2.50
N GLU A 106 13.49 -5.95 1.17
CA GLU A 106 14.27 -4.94 0.43
C GLU A 106 13.95 -3.52 0.90
N LEU A 107 12.65 -3.19 0.99
CA LEU A 107 12.19 -1.89 1.48
C LEU A 107 12.66 -1.61 2.91
N ARG A 108 12.52 -2.59 3.81
CA ARG A 108 13.02 -2.48 5.19
C ARG A 108 14.51 -2.15 5.23
N SER A 109 15.33 -2.83 4.43
CA SER A 109 16.78 -2.56 4.36
C SER A 109 17.09 -1.15 3.85
N VAL A 110 16.28 -0.60 2.93
CA VAL A 110 16.43 0.79 2.48
C VAL A 110 16.07 1.76 3.61
N LEU A 111 14.93 1.56 4.27
CA LEU A 111 14.43 2.42 5.36
C LEU A 111 15.41 2.48 6.54
N GLN A 112 16.02 1.34 6.90
CA GLN A 112 17.02 1.27 7.97
C GLN A 112 18.25 2.16 7.73
N ARG A 113 18.56 2.47 6.46
CA ARG A 113 19.68 3.34 6.06
C ARG A 113 19.31 4.82 5.95
N GLN A 114 18.03 5.16 6.01
CA GLN A 114 17.56 6.54 5.92
C GLN A 114 17.51 7.18 7.31
N HIS A 115 18.55 7.90 7.72
CA HIS A 115 18.67 8.43 9.08
C HIS A 115 17.98 9.78 9.33
N SER A 116 17.42 10.38 8.30
CA SER A 116 16.91 11.77 8.33
C SER A 116 15.46 11.91 7.91
N PHE A 117 14.85 10.87 7.33
CA PHE A 117 13.46 10.90 6.86
C PHE A 117 12.48 10.39 7.91
N ARG A 118 11.30 11.01 8.01
CA ARG A 118 10.10 10.43 8.63
C ARG A 118 8.96 10.46 7.66
N PHE A 119 8.17 9.39 7.61
CA PHE A 119 7.11 9.20 6.63
C PHE A 119 5.74 9.20 7.33
N PHE A 120 5.38 10.33 7.94
CA PHE A 120 4.12 10.42 8.66
C PHE A 120 2.93 10.35 7.73
N THR A 121 1.90 9.58 8.12
CA THR A 121 0.66 9.37 7.36
C THR A 121 0.83 8.79 5.96
N SER A 122 2.06 8.43 5.57
CA SER A 122 2.37 7.74 4.34
C SER A 122 1.83 6.31 4.36
N SER A 123 1.60 5.78 3.17
CA SER A 123 1.08 4.44 2.99
C SER A 123 2.09 3.54 2.31
N LEU A 124 1.99 2.25 2.62
CA LEU A 124 2.55 1.18 1.82
C LEU A 124 1.45 0.65 0.89
N LEU A 125 1.74 0.62 -0.39
CA LEU A 125 0.87 0.11 -1.44
C LEU A 125 1.40 -1.26 -1.89
N VAL A 126 0.61 -2.31 -1.72
CA VAL A 126 0.89 -3.67 -2.20
C VAL A 126 -0.04 -3.96 -3.39
N ILE A 127 0.54 -4.37 -4.51
CA ILE A 127 -0.18 -4.59 -5.77
C ILE A 127 0.19 -5.96 -6.33
N TYR A 128 -0.78 -6.68 -6.88
CA TYR A 128 -0.54 -7.89 -7.65
C TYR A 128 -1.64 -8.11 -8.70
N ASP A 129 -1.43 -9.02 -9.66
CA ASP A 129 -2.50 -9.41 -10.60
C ASP A 129 -3.47 -10.44 -10.01
N GLY A 130 -4.77 -10.13 -10.02
CA GLY A 130 -5.82 -10.99 -9.48
C GLY A 130 -5.97 -12.32 -10.20
N GLN A 131 -5.55 -12.39 -11.46
CA GLN A 131 -5.53 -13.63 -12.23
C GLN A 131 -4.14 -14.28 -12.18
N GLU A 132 -4.10 -15.61 -12.07
CA GLU A 132 -2.86 -16.38 -12.16
C GLU A 132 -2.26 -16.25 -13.56
N ALA A 133 -0.92 -16.16 -13.64
CA ALA A 133 -0.25 -16.15 -14.92
C ALA A 133 -0.51 -17.49 -15.64
N MET A 134 -1.06 -17.43 -16.84
CA MET A 134 -1.22 -18.60 -17.70
C MET A 134 0.17 -19.18 -18.01
N HIS A 135 0.27 -20.52 -18.06
CA HIS A 135 1.52 -21.28 -18.22
C HIS A 135 2.36 -20.87 -19.46
N ASP A 136 1.76 -20.20 -20.45
CA ASP A 136 2.42 -19.79 -21.69
C ASP A 136 3.25 -18.50 -21.58
N GLN A 137 3.31 -17.85 -20.39
CA GLN A 137 4.20 -16.71 -20.13
C GLN A 137 5.17 -16.96 -18.96
N PRO A 138 6.17 -17.85 -19.12
CA PRO A 138 7.08 -18.26 -18.04
C PRO A 138 7.85 -17.09 -17.40
N GLU A 139 8.11 -16.00 -18.12
CA GLU A 139 8.78 -14.82 -17.56
C GLU A 139 7.93 -14.06 -16.52
N ARG A 140 6.60 -14.05 -16.67
CA ARG A 140 5.68 -13.46 -15.68
C ARG A 140 5.45 -14.39 -14.49
N SER A 141 5.42 -15.70 -14.75
CA SER A 141 5.19 -16.73 -13.73
C SER A 141 6.37 -16.91 -12.77
N ALA A 142 7.60 -16.69 -13.21
CA ALA A 142 8.81 -16.93 -12.40
C ALA A 142 9.03 -15.93 -11.25
N ARG A 143 8.30 -14.81 -11.21
CA ARG A 143 8.52 -13.77 -10.18
C ARG A 143 7.34 -13.47 -9.27
N GLY A 144 6.13 -13.94 -9.60
CA GLY A 144 4.90 -13.46 -8.96
C GLY A 144 4.82 -11.94 -9.13
N ASP A 145 4.03 -11.44 -10.07
CA ASP A 145 4.03 -10.01 -10.38
C ASP A 145 3.43 -9.21 -9.21
N VAL A 146 4.28 -8.87 -8.24
CA VAL A 146 3.96 -8.17 -7.01
C VAL A 146 4.78 -6.89 -6.99
N ASP A 147 4.12 -5.76 -6.77
CA ASP A 147 4.76 -4.48 -6.51
C ASP A 147 4.46 -4.01 -5.07
N VAL A 148 5.46 -3.40 -4.45
CA VAL A 148 5.37 -2.83 -3.10
C VAL A 148 6.00 -1.45 -3.15
N ARG A 149 5.21 -0.41 -2.94
CA ARG A 149 5.64 0.99 -3.04
C ARG A 149 5.24 1.80 -1.82
N MET A 150 6.06 2.77 -1.45
CA MET A 150 5.64 3.84 -0.53
C MET A 150 4.94 4.94 -1.32
N ILE A 151 3.84 5.47 -0.78
CA ILE A 151 3.07 6.57 -1.37
C ILE A 151 2.65 7.58 -0.29
N ASP A 152 2.05 8.69 -0.72
CA ASP A 152 1.51 9.75 0.14
C ASP A 152 2.60 10.40 1.04
N PHE A 153 3.57 11.08 0.42
CA PHE A 153 4.68 11.77 1.10
C PHE A 153 4.37 13.21 1.54
N ALA A 154 3.11 13.65 1.52
CA ALA A 154 2.72 15.03 1.79
C ALA A 154 3.08 15.52 3.21
N HIS A 155 3.26 14.60 4.15
CA HIS A 155 3.66 14.88 5.53
C HIS A 155 4.99 14.19 5.88
N ALA A 156 5.80 13.85 4.86
CA ALA A 156 7.14 13.34 5.11
C ALA A 156 8.05 14.49 5.54
N THR A 157 8.83 14.28 6.59
CA THR A 157 9.79 15.27 7.10
C THR A 157 11.21 14.83 6.82
N HIS A 158 12.11 15.80 6.72
CA HIS A 158 13.54 15.55 6.52
C HIS A 158 14.38 16.57 7.27
N GLN A 159 15.57 16.19 7.75
CA GLN A 159 16.44 17.12 8.49
C GLN A 159 16.84 18.41 7.73
N ASN A 160 16.79 18.37 6.39
CA ASN A 160 17.07 19.52 5.53
C ASN A 160 15.79 20.27 5.08
N PHE A 161 14.62 19.87 5.55
CA PHE A 161 13.37 20.59 5.33
C PHE A 161 13.13 21.55 6.49
N ASP A 162 12.32 22.58 6.25
CA ASP A 162 11.97 23.60 7.25
C ASP A 162 10.89 23.08 8.21
N ASP A 163 11.12 21.88 8.77
CA ASP A 163 10.22 21.21 9.70
C ASP A 163 10.52 21.66 11.14
N PRO A 164 9.49 21.96 11.96
CA PRO A 164 9.68 22.48 13.32
C PRO A 164 10.30 21.46 14.29
N VAL A 165 10.28 20.16 13.93
CA VAL A 165 10.83 19.08 14.74
C VAL A 165 11.80 18.29 13.89
N GLN A 166 13.07 18.27 14.32
CA GLN A 166 14.08 17.43 13.70
C GLN A 166 14.08 16.03 14.31
N HIS A 167 14.21 15.03 13.44
CA HIS A 167 14.27 13.63 13.81
C HIS A 167 15.60 13.01 13.36
N SER A 168 16.22 12.21 14.23
CA SER A 168 17.48 11.52 13.96
C SER A 168 17.31 10.00 13.98
N GLY A 169 18.14 9.30 13.20
CA GLY A 169 18.05 7.85 13.02
C GLY A 169 16.90 7.45 12.09
N PRO A 170 16.69 6.16 11.82
CA PRO A 170 15.68 5.71 10.88
C PRO A 170 14.25 5.80 11.43
N ASP A 171 13.26 5.78 10.53
CA ASP A 171 11.84 5.81 10.89
C ASP A 171 11.40 4.46 11.50
N GLN A 172 11.57 4.35 12.82
CA GLN A 172 11.21 3.15 13.57
C GLN A 172 9.72 2.80 13.49
N GLY A 173 8.85 3.81 13.34
CA GLY A 173 7.41 3.58 13.25
C GLY A 173 7.02 2.91 11.92
N PHE A 174 7.58 3.40 10.82
CA PHE A 174 7.36 2.78 9.51
C PHE A 174 8.02 1.40 9.44
N ILE A 175 9.26 1.27 9.93
CA ILE A 175 10.00 -0.01 9.97
C ILE A 175 9.22 -1.06 10.76
N PHE A 176 8.70 -0.72 11.94
CA PHE A 176 7.88 -1.61 12.75
C PHE A 176 6.62 -2.10 11.99
N GLY A 177 5.97 -1.22 11.23
CA GLY A 177 4.82 -1.58 10.40
C GLY A 177 5.18 -2.58 9.31
N VAL A 178 6.31 -2.37 8.62
CA VAL A 178 6.83 -3.29 7.60
C VAL A 178 7.21 -4.64 8.22
N GLU A 179 7.91 -4.65 9.36
CA GLU A 179 8.30 -5.88 10.06
C GLU A 179 7.09 -6.68 10.53
N SER A 180 6.07 -6.00 11.07
CA SER A 180 4.81 -6.62 11.48
C SER A 180 4.10 -7.28 10.31
N LEU A 181 4.03 -6.59 9.15
CA LEU A 181 3.44 -7.15 7.94
C LEU A 181 4.23 -8.37 7.44
N ILE A 182 5.57 -8.30 7.39
CA ILE A 182 6.42 -9.44 7.03
C ILE A 182 6.14 -10.63 7.93
N SER A 183 6.07 -10.42 9.26
CA SER A 183 5.79 -11.49 10.22
C SER A 183 4.45 -12.16 9.95
N MET A 184 3.38 -11.39 9.73
CA MET A 184 2.06 -11.94 9.45
C MET A 184 2.01 -12.69 8.12
N LEU A 185 2.65 -12.18 7.06
CA LEU A 185 2.73 -12.88 5.78
C LEU A 185 3.50 -14.20 5.90
N LYS A 186 4.56 -14.25 6.70
CA LYS A 186 5.29 -15.49 7.01
C LYS A 186 4.41 -16.48 7.75
N THR A 187 3.63 -16.03 8.73
CA THR A 187 2.66 -16.89 9.44
C THR A 187 1.63 -17.47 8.48
N VAL A 188 1.05 -16.64 7.59
CA VAL A 188 0.09 -17.12 6.57
C VAL A 188 0.75 -18.13 5.63
N LEU A 189 2.00 -17.88 5.20
CA LEU A 189 2.73 -18.82 4.34
C LEU A 189 3.01 -20.15 5.05
N GLN A 190 3.32 -20.14 6.35
CA GLN A 190 3.53 -21.37 7.11
C GLN A 190 2.24 -22.17 7.33
N GLU A 191 1.10 -21.50 7.46
CA GLU A 191 -0.19 -22.14 7.72
C GLU A 191 -0.88 -22.69 6.46
N TYR A 192 -0.65 -22.06 5.30
CA TYR A 192 -1.39 -22.35 4.06
C TYR A 192 -0.51 -22.60 2.83
N GLY A 193 0.82 -22.54 2.97
CA GLY A 193 1.80 -22.72 1.88
C GLY A 193 2.35 -24.13 1.74
#